data_AF-A0A5P1V1D9-F1
#
_entry.id   AF-A0A5P1V1D9-F1
#
_cell.length_a   1.000
_cell.length_b   1.000
_cell.length_c   1.000
_cell.angle_alpha   90.00
_cell.angle_beta   90.00
_cell.angle_gamma   90.00
#
_symmetry.space_group_name_H-M   'P 1'
#
loop_
_entity.id
_entity.type
_entity.pdbx_description
1 polymer ?
#
loop_
_entity_poly.entity_id
_entity_poly.type
_entity_poly.pdbx_seq_one_letter_code
_entity_poly.pdbx_strand_id
1 'polypeptide(L)' 'MSIRRNEVAKEPVYLALGIKPDGRREILGFWIFGSEGESAKNWENL' A
#
# COMPACT_ATOMS: atom_id res chain seq x y z
N MET A 1 5.72 -8.06 0.22
CA MET A 1 5.85 -8.64 -1.14
C MET A 1 7.30 -8.49 -1.60
N SER A 2 7.83 -9.36 -2.48
CA SER A 2 9.15 -9.11 -3.08
C SER A 2 8.99 -8.06 -4.17
N ILE A 3 9.62 -6.91 -3.99
CA ILE A 3 9.58 -5.80 -4.95
C ILE A 3 10.96 -5.66 -5.58
N ARG A 4 11.00 -5.56 -6.91
CA ARG A 4 12.24 -5.35 -7.66
C ARG A 4 12.40 -3.87 -7.99
N ARG A 5 13.44 -3.26 -7.45
CA ARG A 5 13.93 -1.92 -7.83
C ARG A 5 15.39 -2.05 -8.27
N ASN A 6 16.31 -1.43 -7.53
CA ASN A 6 17.76 -1.64 -7.68
C ASN A 6 18.21 -3.00 -7.13
N GLU A 7 17.52 -3.49 -6.11
CA GLU A 7 17.63 -4.84 -5.56
C GLU A 7 16.24 -5.49 -5.43
N VAL A 8 16.20 -6.77 -5.07
CA VAL A 8 14.96 -7.46 -4.73
C VAL A 8 14.86 -7.54 -3.22
N ALA A 9 13.96 -6.75 -2.64
CA ALA A 9 13.75 -6.68 -1.20
C ALA A 9 12.30 -7.03 -0.82
N LYS A 10 12.07 -7.35 0.46
CA LYS A 10 10.73 -7.51 1.01
C LYS A 10 10.22 -6.15 1.48
N GLU A 11 9.22 -5.62 0.78
CA GLU A 11 8.53 -4.37 1.12
C GLU A 11 7.05 -4.66 1.40
N PRO A 12 6.41 -3.99 2.38
CA PRO A 12 4.97 -4.02 2.56
C PRO A 12 4.25 -3.33 1.39
N VAL A 13 3.10 -3.87 1.00
CA VAL A 13 2.19 -3.23 0.04
C VAL A 13 0.88 -3.01 0.78
N TYR A 14 0.52 -1.74 0.98
CA TYR A 14 -0.72 -1.36 1.64
C TYR A 14 -1.82 -1.20 0.60
N LEU A 15 -3.02 -1.70 0.91
CA LEU A 15 -4.16 -1.70 0.01
C LEU A 15 -5.38 -1.08 0.72
N ALA A 16 -5.99 -0.07 0.11
CA ALA A 16 -7.33 0.38 0.48
C ALA A 16 -8.36 -0.33 -0.39
N LEU A 17 -9.22 -1.12 0.25
CA LEU A 17 -10.31 -1.83 -0.40
C LEU A 17 -11.65 -1.21 -0.01
N GLY A 18 -12.38 -0.72 -1.01
CA GLY A 18 -13.73 -0.19 -0.87
C GLY A 18 -14.79 -1.24 -1.16
N ILE A 19 -15.98 -1.01 -0.62
CA ILE A 19 -17.20 -1.75 -0.96
C ILE A 19 -18.21 -0.74 -1.50
N LYS A 20 -18.67 -0.95 -2.73
CA LYS A 20 -19.71 -0.12 -3.35
C LYS A 20 -21.08 -0.38 -2.72
N PRO A 21 -22.06 0.53 -2.90
CA PRO A 21 -23.43 0.30 -2.47
C PRO A 21 -24.07 -0.97 -3.05
N ASP A 22 -23.61 -1.43 -4.23
CA ASP A 22 -24.04 -2.67 -4.87
C ASP A 22 -23.31 -3.93 -4.36
N GLY A 23 -22.45 -3.79 -3.33
CA GLY A 23 -21.72 -4.88 -2.70
C GLY A 23 -20.43 -5.28 -3.42
N ARG A 24 -20.11 -4.70 -4.59
CA ARG A 24 -18.84 -4.99 -5.27
C ARG A 24 -17.66 -4.42 -4.50
N ARG A 25 -16.58 -5.19 -4.44
CA ARG A 25 -15.29 -4.75 -3.89
C ARG A 25 -14.47 -4.08 -4.98
N GLU A 26 -13.82 -2.97 -4.64
CA GLU A 26 -12.89 -2.30 -5.54
C GLU A 26 -11.64 -1.82 -4.81
N ILE A 27 -10.52 -1.78 -5.51
CA ILE A 27 -9.29 -1.18 -5.00
C ILE A 27 -9.44 0.33 -5.12
N LEU A 28 -9.41 1.02 -3.99
CA LEU A 28 -9.49 2.48 -3.93
C LEU A 28 -8.11 3.13 -4.03
N GLY A 29 -7.06 2.40 -3.63
CA GLY A 29 -5.68 2.87 -3.69
C GLY A 29 -4.72 1.82 -3.15
N PHE A 30 -3.44 1.98 -3.48
CA PHE A 30 -2.37 1.17 -2.93
C PHE A 30 -1.10 2.01 -2.76
N TRP A 31 -0.28 1.66 -1.77
CA TRP A 31 0.94 2.39 -1.43
C TRP A 31 2.08 1.44 -1.08
N ILE A 32 3.30 1.87 -1.41
CA ILE A 32 4.55 1.19 -1.08
C ILE A 32 5.50 2.26 -0.53
N PHE A 33 5.76 2.22 0.77
CA PHE A 33 6.61 3.20 1.46
C PHE A 33 8.07 2.76 1.63
N GLY A 34 8.40 1.53 1.22
CA GLY A 34 9.69 0.91 1.50
C GLY A 34 9.75 0.26 2.90
N SER A 35 10.88 -0.37 3.20
CA SER A 35 11.07 -1.17 4.43
C SER A 35 11.68 -0.37 5.58
N GLU A 36 12.31 0.78 5.33
CA GLU A 36 13.07 1.56 6.31
C GLU A 36 12.33 2.81 6.81
N GLY A 37 11.04 2.69 7.12
CA GLY A 37 10.28 3.89 7.49
C GLY A 37 8.82 3.67 7.80
N GLU A 38 8.42 2.50 8.32
CA GLU A 38 7.05 2.31 8.78
C GLU A 38 6.73 3.31 9.90
N SER A 39 5.91 4.32 9.57
CA SER A 39 5.60 5.43 10.46
C SER A 39 4.21 6.00 10.16
N ALA A 40 3.57 6.56 11.18
CA ALA A 40 2.33 7.32 11.03
C ALA A 40 2.49 8.49 10.04
N LYS A 41 3.71 9.06 9.92
CA LYS A 41 4.02 10.13 8.96
C LYS A 41 3.75 9.77 7.51
N ASN A 42 3.79 8.48 7.15
CA ASN A 42 3.52 8.03 5.79
C ASN A 42 2.06 8.28 5.36
N TRP A 43 1.17 8.53 6.32
CA TRP A 43 -0.27 8.68 6.12
C TRP A 43 -0.76 10.12 6.32
N GLU A 44 0.08 11.00 6.86
CA GLU A 44 -0.34 12.33 7.33
C GLU A 44 -0.88 13.24 6.21
N ASN A 45 -0.39 13.06 4.97
CA ASN A 45 -0.76 13.87 3.81
C ASN A 45 -1.27 13.03 2.62
N LEU A 46 -1.71 11.79 2.87
CA LEU A 46 -2.44 11.01 1.87
C LEU A 46 -3.88 11.51 1.76
#